data_AF-A0A2S0XGN0-F1
#
_entry.id   AF-A0A2S0XGN0-F1
#
_cell.length_a   1.000
_cell.length_b   1.000
_cell.length_c   1.000
_cell.angle_alpha   90.00
_cell.angle_beta   90.00
_cell.angle_gamma   90.00
#
_symmetry.space_group_name_H-M   'P 1'
#
loop_
_entity.id
_entity.type
_entity.pdbx_description
1 polymer ?
#
loop_
_entity_poly.entity_id
_entity_poly.type
_entity_poly.pdbx_seq_one_letter_code
_entity_poly.pdbx_strand_id
1 'polypeptide(L)'
;MKNPFKKTPVGRLKEQIGKFEVGLEQLKRREILVADLLEKGREKRRAFIRDNPGIEVPAEIRHAISVAEDDAQSTKEEIGEYEIQLADLAAALIREQDNATKETAAKADEEMATAIDQQVGPELKKAMAALRTAVEAFYAIVPEELQLVESRTWSRAPDNARKHADHFSRDELLSAVVAEMIYEIAPSLFDRGKTYDTDLAIRRMFDLAAEVPTMRLDGAAPAAVPNTHRTLISDRLRARAAAVLSGQIEPPLATGARSDPTRAAQTEPSRSQTEIYATRDIAYVEGISGRRRLCGRRWVHQVPDLVADVAVGAGFALRTDTEEGRAAFDREKEYRRTSMTVPSAGLSLEDCEDLGDPCGFLGSDKAA
;
A
#
# COMPACT_ATOMS: atom_id res chain seq x y z
N MET A 1 22.39 21.44 18.10
CA MET A 1 22.11 20.96 19.48
C MET A 1 20.76 21.50 19.93
N LYS A 2 19.77 20.65 20.23
CA LYS A 2 18.48 21.08 20.79
C LYS A 2 18.69 21.44 22.27
N ASN A 3 18.23 22.61 22.69
CA ASN A 3 18.38 23.12 24.05
C ASN A 3 17.59 22.21 25.03
N PRO A 4 18.24 21.52 25.99
CA PRO A 4 17.61 20.54 26.88
C PRO A 4 16.56 21.15 27.82
N PHE A 5 16.52 22.48 27.95
CA PHE A 5 15.57 23.18 28.81
C PHE A 5 14.27 23.61 28.12
N LYS A 6 14.16 23.46 26.78
CA LYS A 6 12.90 23.73 26.07
C LYS A 6 12.04 22.48 26.04
N LYS A 7 11.08 22.39 26.99
CA LYS A 7 10.03 21.36 26.97
C LYS A 7 9.27 21.43 25.65
N THR A 8 9.10 20.28 25.01
CA THR A 8 8.26 20.12 23.81
C THR A 8 6.82 20.55 24.11
N PRO A 9 6.03 20.99 23.11
CA PRO A 9 4.63 21.34 23.31
C PRO A 9 3.83 20.24 24.03
N VAL A 10 3.95 18.99 23.59
CA VAL A 10 3.40 17.80 24.25
C VAL A 10 3.83 17.69 25.72
N GLY A 11 5.12 17.93 26.01
CA GLY A 11 5.65 17.89 27.38
C GLY A 11 5.11 18.99 28.29
N ARG A 12 4.81 20.18 27.74
CA ARG A 12 4.19 21.29 28.48
C ARG A 12 2.72 20.98 28.81
N LEU A 13 1.98 20.45 27.84
CA LEU A 13 0.57 20.07 28.01
C LEU A 13 0.41 18.97 29.07
N LYS A 14 1.26 17.93 29.06
CA LYS A 14 1.26 16.88 30.10
C LYS A 14 1.52 17.42 31.50
N GLU A 15 2.45 18.37 31.64
CA GLU A 15 2.71 19.01 32.94
C GLU A 15 1.52 19.86 33.41
N GLN A 16 0.89 20.60 32.50
CA GLN A 16 -0.30 21.40 32.82
C GLN A 16 -1.46 20.51 33.26
N ILE A 17 -1.75 19.43 32.53
CA ILE A 17 -2.76 18.43 32.93
C ILE A 17 -2.49 17.93 34.35
N GLY A 18 -1.25 17.53 34.67
CA GLY A 18 -0.91 17.08 36.01
C GLY A 18 -1.11 18.14 37.11
N LYS A 19 -0.91 19.42 36.81
CA LYS A 19 -1.20 20.51 37.77
C LYS A 19 -2.71 20.66 38.00
N PHE A 20 -3.52 20.58 36.94
CA PHE A 20 -4.98 20.65 37.04
C PHE A 20 -5.57 19.43 37.74
N GLU A 21 -5.06 18.22 37.50
CA GLU A 21 -5.48 17.00 38.20
C GLU A 21 -5.24 17.11 39.71
N VAL A 22 -4.07 17.59 40.12
CA VAL A 22 -3.75 17.81 41.54
C VAL A 22 -4.68 18.86 42.17
N GLY A 23 -4.95 19.96 41.46
CA GLY A 23 -5.89 20.99 41.93
C GLY A 23 -7.33 20.46 42.06
N LEU A 24 -7.78 19.67 41.09
CA LEU A 24 -9.10 19.02 41.12
C LEU A 24 -9.23 18.06 42.30
N GLU A 25 -8.20 17.26 42.60
CA GLU A 25 -8.21 16.41 43.79
C GLU A 25 -8.32 17.22 45.09
N GLN A 26 -7.64 18.36 45.18
CA GLN A 26 -7.74 19.24 46.35
C GLN A 26 -9.15 19.83 46.50
N LEU A 27 -9.78 20.26 45.40
CA LEU A 27 -11.15 20.76 45.40
C LEU A 27 -12.16 19.67 45.76
N LYS A 28 -12.01 18.44 45.26
CA LYS A 28 -12.86 17.29 45.65
C LYS A 28 -12.74 16.96 47.14
N ARG A 29 -11.54 17.10 47.73
CA ARG A 29 -11.38 16.98 49.19
C ARG A 29 -12.07 18.11 49.94
N ARG A 30 -12.01 19.34 49.43
CA ARG A 30 -12.74 20.49 50.00
C ARG A 30 -14.25 20.31 49.93
N GLU A 31 -14.77 19.83 48.81
CA GLU A 31 -16.21 19.54 48.63
C GLU A 31 -16.73 18.58 49.71
N ILE A 32 -16.00 17.50 49.99
CA ILE A 32 -16.34 16.55 51.07
C ILE A 32 -16.36 17.24 52.44
N LEU A 33 -15.37 18.09 52.73
CA LEU A 33 -15.28 18.81 54.00
C LEU A 33 -16.43 19.82 54.16
N VAL A 34 -16.77 20.56 53.11
CA VAL A 34 -17.86 21.53 53.12
C VAL A 34 -19.21 20.83 53.26
N ALA A 35 -19.40 19.70 52.57
CA ALA A 35 -20.62 18.88 52.70
C ALA A 35 -20.84 18.39 54.14
N ASP A 36 -19.79 17.92 54.82
CA ASP A 36 -19.83 17.51 56.23
C ASP A 36 -20.16 18.69 57.16
N LEU A 37 -19.56 19.87 56.94
CA LEU A 37 -19.88 21.09 57.72
C LEU A 37 -21.34 21.51 57.56
N LEU A 38 -21.85 21.43 56.34
CA LEU A 38 -23.21 21.80 55.97
C LEU A 38 -24.24 20.82 56.56
N GLU A 39 -23.94 19.51 56.57
CA GLU A 39 -24.74 18.50 57.26
C GLU A 39 -24.77 18.74 58.77
N LYS A 40 -23.62 18.95 59.41
CA LYS A 40 -23.51 19.28 60.84
C LYS A 40 -24.27 20.57 61.19
N GLY A 41 -24.21 21.59 60.34
CA GLY A 41 -24.97 22.83 60.50
C GLY A 41 -26.48 22.58 60.46
N ARG A 42 -26.94 21.79 59.47
CA ARG A 42 -28.36 21.39 59.34
C ARG A 42 -28.84 20.55 60.51
N GLU A 43 -28.01 19.64 61.03
CA GLU A 43 -28.32 18.87 62.23
C GLU A 43 -28.47 19.75 63.47
N LYS A 44 -27.54 20.68 63.71
CA LYS A 44 -27.64 21.65 64.81
C LYS A 44 -28.92 22.48 64.71
N ARG A 45 -29.29 22.92 63.51
CA ARG A 45 -30.57 23.62 63.27
C ARG A 45 -31.77 22.73 63.60
N ARG A 46 -31.79 21.47 63.14
CA ARG A 46 -32.87 20.51 63.44
C ARG A 46 -33.00 20.24 64.93
N ALA A 47 -31.88 20.01 65.63
CA ALA A 47 -31.85 19.82 67.07
C ALA A 47 -32.38 21.06 67.82
N PHE A 48 -31.94 22.26 67.44
CA PHE A 48 -32.41 23.50 68.06
C PHE A 48 -33.92 23.68 67.91
N ILE A 49 -34.47 23.49 66.70
CA ILE A 49 -35.91 23.65 66.43
C ILE A 49 -36.73 22.62 67.23
N ARG A 50 -36.25 21.37 67.31
CA ARG A 50 -36.91 20.31 68.08
C ARG A 50 -36.95 20.66 69.56
N ASP A 51 -35.84 21.14 70.10
CA ASP A 51 -35.69 21.39 71.54
C ASP A 51 -36.31 22.75 71.95
N ASN A 52 -36.54 23.67 71.00
CA ASN A 52 -37.06 25.03 71.22
C ASN A 52 -38.16 25.40 70.20
N PRO A 53 -39.35 24.77 70.25
CA PRO A 53 -40.41 25.03 69.29
C PRO A 53 -40.94 26.48 69.39
N GLY A 54 -41.04 27.16 68.24
CA GLY A 54 -41.54 28.54 68.16
C GLY A 54 -40.51 29.64 68.47
N ILE A 55 -39.28 29.28 68.85
CA ILE A 55 -38.17 30.22 69.04
C ILE A 55 -37.36 30.33 67.75
N GLU A 56 -36.96 31.55 67.39
CA GLU A 56 -36.15 31.83 66.22
C GLU A 56 -34.75 31.17 66.35
N VAL A 57 -34.28 30.53 65.26
CA VAL A 57 -32.96 29.89 65.23
C VAL A 57 -31.85 30.95 65.42
N PRO A 58 -30.84 30.70 66.27
CA PRO A 58 -29.74 31.63 66.49
C PRO A 58 -29.06 32.08 65.19
N ALA A 59 -28.72 33.36 65.12
CA ALA A 59 -28.05 33.97 63.97
C ALA A 59 -26.75 33.24 63.60
N GLU A 60 -26.00 32.76 64.59
CA GLU A 60 -24.76 32.00 64.42
C GLU A 60 -24.97 30.70 63.61
N ILE A 61 -26.03 29.95 63.91
CA ILE A 61 -26.34 28.69 63.19
C ILE A 61 -26.77 29.01 61.75
N ARG A 62 -27.57 30.05 61.56
CA ARG A 62 -28.01 30.48 60.21
C ARG A 62 -26.84 30.97 59.37
N HIS A 63 -25.97 31.78 59.94
CA HIS A 63 -24.79 32.30 59.25
C HIS A 63 -23.81 31.18 58.89
N ALA A 64 -23.55 30.23 59.80
CA ALA A 64 -22.68 29.10 59.51
C ALA A 64 -23.21 28.22 58.36
N ILE A 65 -24.54 28.00 58.29
CA ILE A 65 -25.16 27.28 57.17
C ILE A 65 -25.03 28.08 55.87
N SER A 66 -25.32 29.38 55.90
CA SER A 66 -25.22 30.25 54.71
C SER A 66 -23.80 30.27 54.13
N VAL A 67 -22.78 30.45 54.97
CA VAL A 67 -21.38 30.45 54.53
C VAL A 67 -20.98 29.10 53.95
N ALA A 68 -21.42 27.99 54.54
CA ALA A 68 -21.16 26.66 54.01
C ALA A 68 -21.91 26.40 52.69
N GLU A 69 -23.12 26.93 52.51
CA GLU A 69 -23.89 26.84 51.27
C GLU A 69 -23.21 27.64 50.14
N ASP A 70 -22.72 28.84 50.44
CA ASP A 70 -21.95 29.65 49.49
C ASP A 70 -20.62 28.97 49.12
N ASP A 71 -19.88 28.43 50.09
CA ASP A 71 -18.61 27.72 49.85
C ASP A 71 -18.81 26.42 49.06
N ALA A 72 -19.93 25.71 49.30
CA ALA A 72 -20.29 24.50 48.54
C ALA A 72 -20.57 24.84 47.08
N GLN A 73 -21.31 25.93 46.83
CA GLN A 73 -21.61 26.38 45.48
C GLN A 73 -20.34 26.84 44.75
N SER A 74 -19.50 27.66 45.40
CA SER A 74 -18.21 28.11 44.84
C SER A 74 -17.29 26.94 44.53
N THR A 75 -17.14 25.98 45.45
CA THR A 75 -16.28 24.80 45.24
C THR A 75 -16.79 23.96 44.06
N LYS A 76 -18.11 23.80 43.91
CA LYS A 76 -18.72 23.06 42.81
C LYS A 76 -18.49 23.75 41.46
N GLU A 77 -18.58 25.07 41.41
CA GLU A 77 -18.28 25.87 40.22
C GLU A 77 -16.80 25.72 39.82
N GLU A 78 -15.87 25.86 40.77
CA GLU A 78 -14.44 25.67 40.54
C GLU A 78 -14.11 24.25 40.05
N ILE A 79 -14.75 23.21 40.62
CA ILE A 79 -14.61 21.83 40.13
C ILE A 79 -15.04 21.73 38.66
N GLY A 80 -16.19 22.32 38.31
CA GLY A 80 -16.69 22.32 36.94
C GLY A 80 -15.72 23.01 35.97
N GLU A 81 -15.13 24.14 36.36
CA GLU A 81 -14.12 24.83 35.55
C GLU A 81 -12.86 23.99 35.35
N TYR A 82 -12.38 23.30 36.39
CA TYR A 82 -11.22 22.42 36.29
C TYR A 82 -11.49 21.22 35.38
N GLU A 83 -12.67 20.61 35.46
CA GLU A 83 -13.06 19.48 34.61
C GLU A 83 -13.16 19.91 33.12
N ILE A 84 -13.70 21.10 32.84
CA ILE A 84 -13.72 21.68 31.49
C ILE A 84 -12.29 21.93 30.98
N GLN A 85 -11.45 22.57 31.79
CA GLN A 85 -10.06 22.87 31.40
C GLN A 85 -9.23 21.59 31.19
N LEU A 86 -9.46 20.54 31.99
CA LEU A 86 -8.83 19.24 31.78
C LEU A 86 -9.28 18.60 30.46
N ALA A 87 -10.57 18.65 30.12
CA ALA A 87 -11.06 18.14 28.85
C ALA A 87 -10.44 18.89 27.66
N ASP A 88 -10.35 20.22 27.74
CA ASP A 88 -9.72 21.05 26.71
C ASP A 88 -8.22 20.75 26.56
N LEU A 89 -7.49 20.63 27.67
CA LEU A 89 -6.07 20.28 27.67
C LEU A 89 -5.83 18.86 27.14
N ALA A 90 -6.69 17.90 27.47
CA ALA A 90 -6.61 16.54 26.95
C ALA A 90 -6.85 16.51 25.44
N ALA A 91 -7.86 17.24 24.94
CA ALA A 91 -8.11 17.38 23.51
C ALA A 91 -6.94 18.06 22.78
N ALA A 92 -6.34 19.09 23.39
CA ALA A 92 -5.15 19.75 22.85
C ALA A 92 -3.94 18.82 22.83
N LEU A 93 -3.75 17.98 23.87
CA LEU A 93 -2.67 17.00 23.93
C LEU A 93 -2.77 15.98 22.80
N ILE A 94 -3.96 15.45 22.53
CA ILE A 94 -4.18 14.49 21.43
C ILE A 94 -3.81 15.13 20.09
N ARG A 95 -4.33 16.33 19.80
CA ARG A 95 -4.02 17.05 18.55
C ARG A 95 -2.51 17.29 18.39
N GLU A 96 -1.84 17.67 19.47
CA GLU A 96 -0.40 17.94 19.43
C GLU A 96 0.44 16.66 19.27
N GLN A 97 -0.02 15.53 19.82
CA GLN A 97 0.60 14.22 19.60
C GLN A 97 0.43 13.77 18.15
N ASP A 98 -0.75 13.97 17.55
CA ASP A 98 -1.00 13.66 16.14
C ASP A 98 -0.12 14.52 15.24
N ASN A 99 -0.03 15.83 15.51
CA ASN A 99 0.85 16.74 14.78
C ASN A 99 2.33 16.31 14.88
N ALA A 100 2.81 15.99 16.09
CA ALA A 100 4.19 15.53 16.28
C ALA A 100 4.48 14.22 15.51
N THR A 101 3.48 13.33 15.42
CA THR A 101 3.58 12.08 14.65
C THR A 101 3.68 12.36 13.15
N LYS A 102 2.80 13.23 12.63
CA LYS A 102 2.83 13.67 11.24
C LYS A 102 4.15 14.36 10.87
N GLU A 103 4.63 15.28 11.71
CA GLU A 103 5.91 15.97 11.52
C GLU A 103 7.09 14.99 11.48
N THR A 104 7.12 14.01 12.39
CA THR A 104 8.19 13.02 12.45
C THR A 104 8.21 12.16 11.19
N ALA A 105 7.04 11.70 10.72
CA ALA A 105 6.92 10.90 9.51
C ALA A 105 7.31 11.69 8.26
N ALA A 106 6.79 12.92 8.10
CA ALA A 106 7.12 13.79 6.98
C ALA A 106 8.62 14.14 6.94
N LYS A 107 9.23 14.37 8.11
CA LYS A 107 10.67 14.63 8.23
C LYS A 107 11.51 13.43 7.80
N ALA A 108 11.09 12.21 8.15
CA ALA A 108 11.79 10.99 7.73
C ALA A 108 11.75 10.83 6.20
N ASP A 109 10.60 11.10 5.56
CA ASP A 109 10.46 11.08 4.10
C ASP A 109 11.37 12.12 3.41
N GLU A 110 11.40 13.35 3.93
CA GLU A 110 12.27 14.43 3.42
C GLU A 110 13.76 14.10 3.58
N GLU A 111 14.14 13.49 4.70
CA GLU A 111 15.52 13.04 4.96
C GLU A 111 15.93 11.94 3.98
N MET A 112 15.06 10.96 3.72
CA MET A 112 15.30 9.93 2.70
C MET A 112 15.42 10.52 1.30
N ALA A 113 14.51 11.41 0.91
CA ALA A 113 14.56 12.10 -0.39
C ALA A 113 15.87 12.88 -0.57
N THR A 114 16.30 13.58 0.48
CA THR A 114 17.54 14.36 0.49
C THR A 114 18.76 13.45 0.39
N ALA A 115 18.80 12.33 1.14
CA ALA A 115 19.90 11.38 1.07
C ALA A 115 20.04 10.77 -0.32
N ILE A 116 18.92 10.40 -0.96
CA ILE A 116 18.94 9.85 -2.32
C ILE A 116 19.47 10.88 -3.31
N ASP A 117 18.98 12.12 -3.27
CA ASP A 117 19.41 13.16 -4.20
C ASP A 117 20.88 13.57 -4.02
N GLN A 118 21.38 13.59 -2.78
CA GLN A 118 22.72 14.08 -2.47
C GLN A 118 23.79 13.01 -2.51
N GLN A 119 23.48 11.77 -2.13
CA GLN A 119 24.47 10.71 -1.96
C GLN A 119 24.39 9.66 -3.07
N VAL A 120 23.19 9.22 -3.43
CA VAL A 120 22.99 8.10 -4.36
C VAL A 120 22.94 8.57 -5.81
N GLY A 121 22.20 9.65 -6.09
CA GLY A 121 22.00 10.20 -7.42
C GLY A 121 23.30 10.52 -8.17
N PRO A 122 24.26 11.26 -7.57
CA PRO A 122 25.53 11.59 -8.22
C PRO A 122 26.39 10.36 -8.55
N GLU A 123 26.50 9.40 -7.63
CA GLU A 123 27.29 8.18 -7.84
C GLU A 123 26.67 7.28 -8.92
N LEU A 124 25.35 7.12 -8.93
CA LEU A 124 24.65 6.42 -10.01
C LEU A 124 24.89 7.09 -11.36
N LYS A 125 24.81 8.43 -11.43
CA LYS A 125 25.05 9.17 -12.67
C LYS A 125 26.48 8.97 -13.18
N LYS A 126 27.47 8.96 -12.28
CA LYS A 126 28.87 8.70 -12.60
C LYS A 126 29.08 7.27 -13.12
N ALA A 127 28.52 6.28 -12.45
CA ALA A 127 28.58 4.88 -12.87
C ALA A 127 27.93 4.67 -14.26
N MET A 128 26.77 5.29 -14.51
CA MET A 128 26.10 5.22 -15.81
C MET A 128 26.89 5.92 -16.92
N ALA A 129 27.59 7.01 -16.63
CA ALA A 129 28.48 7.65 -17.60
C ALA A 129 29.65 6.74 -17.98
N ALA A 130 30.26 6.05 -17.01
CA ALA A 130 31.33 5.08 -17.27
C ALA A 130 30.82 3.86 -18.07
N LEU A 131 29.63 3.34 -17.72
CA LEU A 131 28.98 2.27 -18.47
C LEU A 131 28.71 2.69 -19.92
N ARG A 132 28.22 3.91 -20.15
CA ARG A 132 28.02 4.45 -21.50
C ARG A 132 29.31 4.44 -22.32
N THR A 133 30.42 4.91 -21.75
CA THR A 133 31.72 4.88 -22.44
C THR A 133 32.16 3.45 -22.78
N ALA A 134 31.94 2.50 -21.87
CA ALA A 134 32.25 1.08 -22.12
C ALA A 134 31.37 0.48 -23.23
N VAL A 135 30.08 0.84 -23.27
CA VAL A 135 29.14 0.45 -24.34
C VAL A 135 29.60 0.98 -25.69
N GLU A 136 29.98 2.26 -25.77
CA GLU A 136 30.49 2.88 -26.99
C GLU A 136 31.80 2.21 -27.46
N ALA A 137 32.71 1.90 -26.54
CA ALA A 137 33.95 1.19 -26.86
C ALA A 137 33.70 -0.25 -27.34
N PHE A 138 32.75 -0.97 -26.74
CA PHE A 138 32.37 -2.31 -27.19
C PHE A 138 31.82 -2.26 -28.62
N TYR A 139 30.93 -1.32 -28.93
CA TYR A 139 30.37 -1.18 -30.28
C TYR A 139 31.40 -0.79 -31.35
N ALA A 140 32.49 -0.12 -30.98
CA ALA A 140 33.59 0.17 -31.89
C ALA A 140 34.45 -1.05 -32.24
N ILE A 141 34.49 -2.05 -31.36
CA ILE A 141 35.33 -3.25 -31.50
C ILE A 141 34.53 -4.42 -32.09
N VAL A 142 33.27 -4.57 -31.67
CA VAL A 142 32.44 -5.72 -32.01
C VAL A 142 31.55 -5.38 -33.21
N PRO A 143 31.68 -6.09 -34.35
CA PRO A 143 30.81 -5.88 -35.51
C PRO A 143 29.40 -6.44 -35.27
N GLU A 144 28.41 -5.93 -36.02
CA GLU A 144 27.01 -6.35 -35.87
C GLU A 144 26.77 -7.78 -36.39
N GLU A 145 27.61 -8.23 -37.33
CA GLU A 145 27.54 -9.53 -37.98
C GLU A 145 28.19 -10.67 -37.17
N LEU A 146 28.74 -10.37 -35.98
CA LEU A 146 29.43 -11.35 -35.15
C LEU A 146 28.46 -12.40 -34.59
N GLN A 147 28.59 -13.65 -35.05
CA GLN A 147 27.73 -14.78 -34.67
C GLN A 147 28.48 -15.72 -33.71
N LEU A 148 28.61 -15.32 -32.43
CA LEU A 148 29.33 -16.13 -31.43
C LEU A 148 28.43 -16.99 -30.54
N VAL A 149 27.22 -16.52 -30.23
CA VAL A 149 26.33 -17.16 -29.26
C VAL A 149 25.01 -17.46 -29.94
N GLU A 150 24.59 -18.72 -29.90
CA GLU A 150 23.30 -19.15 -30.42
C GLU A 150 22.16 -18.51 -29.62
N SER A 151 21.20 -17.93 -30.33
CA SER A 151 19.96 -17.41 -29.76
C SER A 151 18.89 -18.46 -29.87
N ARG A 152 18.22 -18.75 -28.74
CA ARG A 152 16.99 -19.54 -28.81
C ARG A 152 15.86 -18.62 -29.27
N THR A 153 15.31 -18.91 -30.44
CA THR A 153 14.35 -18.08 -31.20
C THR A 153 13.06 -17.74 -30.45
N TRP A 154 12.71 -18.47 -29.37
CA TRP A 154 11.45 -18.34 -28.64
C TRP A 154 11.38 -17.20 -27.62
N SER A 155 12.49 -16.54 -27.30
CA SER A 155 12.54 -15.43 -26.32
C SER A 155 12.74 -14.04 -26.94
N ARG A 156 12.73 -13.93 -28.28
CA ARG A 156 12.94 -12.67 -29.00
C ARG A 156 11.64 -11.91 -29.24
N ALA A 157 11.71 -10.58 -29.14
CA ALA A 157 10.60 -9.71 -29.54
C ALA A 157 10.30 -9.88 -31.05
N PRO A 158 9.03 -10.00 -31.45
CA PRO A 158 8.63 -10.40 -32.81
C PRO A 158 9.06 -9.44 -33.92
N ASP A 159 9.37 -8.17 -33.60
CA ASP A 159 9.67 -7.15 -34.61
C ASP A 159 11.14 -7.10 -35.06
N ASN A 160 12.02 -7.91 -34.48
CA ASN A 160 13.43 -7.96 -34.88
C ASN A 160 13.67 -9.03 -35.95
N ALA A 161 13.09 -8.84 -37.15
CA ALA A 161 13.46 -9.58 -38.35
C ALA A 161 14.86 -9.17 -38.86
N ARG A 162 15.91 -9.39 -38.05
CA ARG A 162 17.30 -9.21 -38.49
C ARG A 162 17.79 -10.47 -39.19
N LYS A 163 18.72 -10.32 -40.14
CA LYS A 163 19.21 -11.36 -41.09
C LYS A 163 19.81 -12.64 -40.47
N HIS A 164 19.93 -12.72 -39.14
CA HIS A 164 20.62 -13.79 -38.41
C HIS A 164 19.76 -14.25 -37.21
N ALA A 165 18.65 -14.93 -37.51
CA ALA A 165 17.62 -15.30 -36.53
C ALA A 165 18.12 -16.25 -35.41
N ASP A 166 19.20 -16.99 -35.66
CA ASP A 166 19.66 -18.07 -34.77
C ASP A 166 20.82 -17.68 -33.85
N HIS A 167 21.34 -16.45 -33.94
CA HIS A 167 22.49 -15.98 -33.13
C HIS A 167 22.21 -14.63 -32.50
N PHE A 168 22.76 -14.39 -31.31
CA PHE A 168 22.72 -13.10 -30.63
C PHE A 168 23.27 -12.00 -31.54
N SER A 169 22.53 -10.90 -31.69
CA SER A 169 23.06 -9.66 -32.25
C SER A 169 24.08 -9.05 -31.29
N ARG A 170 24.88 -8.11 -31.81
CA ARG A 170 25.81 -7.31 -30.98
C ARG A 170 25.13 -6.66 -29.77
N ASP A 171 23.90 -6.18 -29.93
CA ASP A 171 23.14 -5.53 -28.85
C ASP A 171 22.77 -6.53 -27.75
N GLU A 172 22.34 -7.74 -28.14
CA GLU A 172 22.01 -8.80 -27.19
C GLU A 172 23.26 -9.36 -26.51
N LEU A 173 24.38 -9.49 -27.23
CA LEU A 173 25.66 -9.90 -26.63
C LEU A 173 26.09 -8.90 -25.56
N LEU A 174 26.06 -7.61 -25.86
CA LEU A 174 26.43 -6.57 -24.89
C LEU A 174 25.45 -6.56 -23.71
N SER A 175 24.15 -6.70 -23.96
CA SER A 175 23.14 -6.78 -22.91
C SER A 175 23.39 -7.97 -21.98
N ALA A 176 23.75 -9.14 -22.52
CA ALA A 176 24.05 -10.33 -21.73
C ALA A 176 25.31 -10.11 -20.86
N VAL A 177 26.39 -9.56 -21.44
CA VAL A 177 27.62 -9.25 -20.70
C VAL A 177 27.33 -8.28 -19.54
N VAL A 178 26.60 -7.20 -19.80
CA VAL A 178 26.24 -6.23 -18.76
C VAL A 178 25.36 -6.88 -17.69
N ALA A 179 24.40 -7.72 -18.07
CA ALA A 179 23.54 -8.42 -17.12
C ALA A 179 24.33 -9.35 -16.20
N GLU A 180 25.23 -10.18 -16.73
CA GLU A 180 26.10 -11.08 -15.94
C GLU A 180 26.99 -10.30 -14.97
N MET A 181 27.60 -9.19 -15.43
CA MET A 181 28.43 -8.34 -14.56
C MET A 181 27.63 -7.68 -13.44
N ILE A 182 26.39 -7.23 -13.72
CA ILE A 182 25.51 -6.69 -12.67
C ILE A 182 25.08 -7.80 -11.72
N TYR A 183 24.78 -9.00 -12.23
CA TYR A 183 24.38 -10.14 -11.40
C TYR A 183 25.47 -10.55 -10.40
N GLU A 184 26.75 -10.55 -10.83
CA GLU A 184 27.89 -10.83 -9.95
C GLU A 184 27.96 -9.87 -8.75
N ILE A 185 27.68 -8.58 -8.98
CA ILE A 185 27.84 -7.52 -7.97
C ILE A 185 26.56 -7.35 -7.13
N ALA A 186 25.40 -7.49 -7.75
CA ALA A 186 24.10 -7.16 -7.18
C ALA A 186 23.02 -8.18 -7.62
N PRO A 187 23.11 -9.44 -7.18
CA PRO A 187 22.18 -10.50 -7.59
C PRO A 187 20.75 -10.23 -7.11
N SER A 188 20.57 -9.44 -6.05
CA SER A 188 19.25 -9.04 -5.53
C SER A 188 18.45 -8.13 -6.46
N LEU A 189 19.06 -7.58 -7.51
CA LEU A 189 18.35 -6.81 -8.54
C LEU A 189 17.57 -7.70 -9.52
N PHE A 190 17.78 -9.02 -9.48
CA PHE A 190 17.12 -9.98 -10.36
C PHE A 190 16.10 -10.80 -9.59
N ASP A 191 14.89 -10.92 -10.12
CA ASP A 191 13.85 -11.77 -9.56
C ASP A 191 14.11 -13.24 -9.91
N ARG A 192 14.10 -14.13 -8.90
CA ARG A 192 14.08 -15.58 -9.09
C ARG A 192 12.67 -16.07 -9.38
N GLY A 193 12.39 -16.40 -10.64
CA GLY A 193 11.12 -17.02 -11.03
C GLY A 193 11.04 -18.47 -10.54
N LYS A 194 10.08 -18.80 -9.68
CA LYS A 194 9.84 -20.19 -9.20
C LYS A 194 9.50 -21.20 -10.31
N THR A 195 9.12 -20.72 -11.49
CA THR A 195 8.49 -21.54 -12.54
C THR A 195 9.42 -21.83 -13.71
N TYR A 196 10.56 -21.15 -13.84
CA TYR A 196 11.39 -21.22 -15.05
C TYR A 196 12.90 -21.40 -14.83
N ASP A 197 13.41 -21.53 -13.61
CA ASP A 197 14.87 -21.62 -13.33
C ASP A 197 15.70 -20.53 -14.04
N THR A 198 15.07 -19.38 -14.32
CA THR A 198 15.67 -18.22 -14.98
C THR A 198 15.51 -17.00 -14.09
N ASP A 199 16.62 -16.30 -13.84
CA ASP A 199 16.64 -15.01 -13.16
C ASP A 199 16.18 -13.94 -14.14
N LEU A 200 14.98 -13.40 -13.92
CA LEU A 200 14.27 -12.52 -14.84
C LEU A 200 13.91 -11.22 -14.10
N ALA A 201 14.86 -10.30 -14.02
CA ALA A 201 14.70 -8.95 -14.60
C ALA A 201 15.35 -7.83 -13.76
N ILE A 202 16.13 -6.99 -14.45
CA ILE A 202 16.19 -5.55 -14.22
C ILE A 202 15.07 -4.94 -15.06
N ARG A 203 14.13 -4.24 -14.44
CA ARG A 203 12.93 -3.72 -15.10
C ARG A 203 13.05 -2.25 -15.46
N ARG A 204 12.59 -1.88 -16.66
CA ARG A 204 12.40 -0.49 -17.06
C ARG A 204 10.96 -0.07 -16.77
N MET A 205 10.79 1.10 -16.15
CA MET A 205 9.49 1.77 -16.00
C MET A 205 9.31 2.81 -17.11
N PHE A 206 8.07 2.98 -17.54
CA PHE A 206 7.59 3.95 -18.52
C PHE A 206 6.69 4.97 -17.84
N ASP A 207 6.63 6.16 -18.46
CA ASP A 207 5.92 7.32 -17.93
C ASP A 207 6.21 7.60 -16.45
N LEU A 208 7.48 7.90 -16.15
CA LEU A 208 7.94 8.09 -14.76
C LEU A 208 7.22 9.23 -14.03
N ALA A 209 6.68 10.19 -14.80
CA ALA A 209 5.95 11.34 -14.30
C ALA A 209 4.49 11.02 -13.95
N ALA A 210 3.91 9.92 -14.48
CA ALA A 210 2.56 9.49 -14.12
C ALA A 210 2.46 9.15 -12.63
N GLU A 211 1.27 9.30 -12.07
CA GLU A 211 0.98 8.95 -10.67
C GLU A 211 1.36 7.49 -10.36
N VAL A 212 1.14 6.58 -11.31
CA VAL A 212 1.60 5.18 -11.24
C VAL A 212 2.39 4.86 -12.50
N PRO A 213 3.74 4.85 -12.43
CA PRO A 213 4.57 4.47 -13.57
C PRO A 213 4.25 3.03 -13.97
N THR A 214 4.26 2.76 -15.28
CA THR A 214 3.86 1.46 -15.83
C THR A 214 5.06 0.71 -16.39
N MET A 215 5.01 -0.63 -16.39
CA MET A 215 5.99 -1.46 -17.12
C MET A 215 5.58 -1.72 -18.57
N ARG A 216 4.41 -1.22 -19.00
CA ARG A 216 3.90 -1.37 -20.36
C ARG A 216 4.28 -0.17 -21.21
N LEU A 217 4.75 -0.44 -22.41
CA LEU A 217 4.98 0.59 -23.43
C LEU A 217 3.66 0.82 -24.17
N ASP A 218 2.82 1.70 -23.64
CA ASP A 218 1.61 2.14 -24.32
C ASP A 218 1.95 3.41 -25.14
N GLY A 219 2.47 3.23 -26.36
CA GLY A 219 2.75 4.35 -27.29
C GLY A 219 4.24 4.57 -27.64
N ALA A 220 4.62 5.83 -27.88
CA ALA A 220 5.93 6.20 -28.42
C ALA A 220 7.10 5.89 -27.46
N ALA A 221 8.30 5.69 -28.03
CA ALA A 221 9.52 5.45 -27.27
C ALA A 221 9.72 6.53 -26.20
N PRO A 222 9.97 6.15 -24.93
CA PRO A 222 9.97 7.11 -23.84
C PRO A 222 11.16 8.05 -23.96
N ALA A 223 10.91 9.36 -23.77
CA ALA A 223 11.96 10.34 -23.64
C ALA A 223 12.90 9.98 -22.48
N ALA A 224 14.20 10.22 -22.64
CA ALA A 224 15.15 10.07 -21.56
C ALA A 224 14.77 11.01 -20.41
N VAL A 225 14.53 10.46 -19.22
CA VAL A 225 14.23 11.26 -18.03
C VAL A 225 15.56 11.52 -17.31
N PRO A 226 16.09 12.75 -17.33
CA PRO A 226 17.24 13.08 -16.50
C PRO A 226 16.85 12.96 -15.02
N ASN A 227 17.74 12.40 -14.21
CA ASN A 227 17.55 12.21 -12.77
C ASN A 227 16.40 11.25 -12.39
N THR A 228 16.30 10.10 -13.05
CA THR A 228 15.33 9.02 -12.75
C THR A 228 15.12 8.73 -11.26
N HIS A 229 16.19 8.73 -10.45
CA HIS A 229 16.11 8.53 -8.99
C HIS A 229 15.23 9.58 -8.31
N ARG A 230 15.32 10.84 -8.74
CA ARG A 230 14.55 11.94 -8.20
C ARG A 230 13.07 11.79 -8.54
N THR A 231 12.76 11.49 -9.81
CA THR A 231 11.37 11.33 -10.28
C THR A 231 10.67 10.11 -9.69
N LEU A 232 11.38 8.98 -9.60
CA LEU A 232 10.81 7.74 -9.07
C LEU A 232 10.77 7.69 -7.54
N ILE A 233 11.61 8.43 -6.84
CA ILE A 233 11.75 8.28 -5.39
C ILE A 233 11.63 9.63 -4.69
N SER A 234 12.59 10.53 -4.88
CA SER A 234 12.71 11.74 -4.05
C SER A 234 11.49 12.66 -4.14
N ASP A 235 11.01 12.97 -5.35
CA ASP A 235 9.85 13.86 -5.53
C ASP A 235 8.57 13.22 -4.98
N ARG A 236 8.45 11.89 -5.04
CA ARG A 236 7.32 11.15 -4.47
C ARG A 236 7.34 11.14 -2.94
N LEU A 237 8.52 10.98 -2.35
CA LEU A 237 8.71 11.07 -0.90
C LEU A 237 8.35 12.48 -0.39
N ARG A 238 8.74 13.53 -1.11
CA ARG A 238 8.36 14.92 -0.78
C ARG A 238 6.87 15.17 -0.93
N ALA A 239 6.27 14.68 -2.01
CA ALA A 239 4.81 14.76 -2.21
C ALA A 239 4.06 14.03 -1.09
N ARG A 240 4.57 12.87 -0.67
CA ARG A 240 4.04 12.11 0.47
C ARG A 240 4.19 12.89 1.78
N ALA A 241 5.35 13.48 2.06
CA ALA A 241 5.58 14.28 3.25
C ALA A 241 4.57 15.45 3.35
N ALA A 242 4.35 16.16 2.24
CA ALA A 242 3.34 17.22 2.16
C ALA A 242 1.91 16.70 2.38
N ALA A 243 1.56 15.54 1.83
CA ALA A 243 0.25 14.91 2.01
C ALA A 243 0.02 14.43 3.47
N VAL A 244 1.06 13.96 4.16
CA VAL A 244 1.00 13.61 5.60
C VAL A 244 0.76 14.86 6.45
N LEU A 245 1.49 15.94 6.18
CA LEU A 245 1.35 17.20 6.92
C LEU A 245 -0.02 17.85 6.74
N SER A 246 -0.60 17.76 5.54
CA SER A 246 -1.94 18.27 5.26
C SER A 246 -3.07 17.35 5.75
N GLY A 247 -2.74 16.15 6.23
CA GLY A 247 -3.74 15.16 6.67
C GLY A 247 -4.52 14.49 5.54
N GLN A 248 -4.06 14.60 4.30
CA GLN A 248 -4.64 13.88 3.15
C GLN A 248 -4.36 12.37 3.22
N ILE A 249 -3.24 11.99 3.83
CA ILE A 249 -2.87 10.60 4.08
C ILE A 249 -2.40 10.45 5.53
N GLU A 250 -2.69 9.28 6.10
CA GLU A 250 -2.18 8.95 7.43
C GLU A 250 -0.65 8.74 7.39
N PRO A 251 0.09 9.20 8.42
CA PRO A 251 1.47 8.78 8.62
C PRO A 251 1.48 7.24 8.73
N PRO A 252 2.54 6.56 8.24
CA PRO A 252 2.47 5.13 8.04
C PRO A 252 2.21 4.38 9.36
N LEU A 253 1.20 3.51 9.37
CA LEU A 253 1.21 2.32 10.23
C LEU A 253 2.40 1.46 9.78
N ALA A 254 3.31 1.16 10.72
CA ALA A 254 4.58 0.47 10.51
C ALA A 254 4.60 -0.51 9.33
N THR A 255 5.51 -0.30 8.36
CA THR A 255 6.05 -1.31 7.43
C THR A 255 5.07 -2.31 6.81
N GLY A 256 3.80 -1.95 6.70
CA GLY A 256 2.79 -2.71 5.97
C GLY A 256 2.77 -2.18 4.55
N ALA A 257 2.97 -3.06 3.57
CA ALA A 257 2.71 -2.74 2.18
C ALA A 257 1.37 -2.00 2.10
N ARG A 258 1.38 -0.78 1.53
CA ARG A 258 0.15 -0.06 1.21
C ARG A 258 -0.71 -1.01 0.39
N SER A 259 -1.77 -1.54 1.00
CA SER A 259 -2.89 -2.07 0.24
C SER A 259 -3.43 -0.89 -0.55
N ASP A 260 -3.17 -0.91 -1.84
CA ASP A 260 -3.66 0.06 -2.79
C ASP A 260 -5.18 0.26 -2.57
N PRO A 261 -5.65 1.46 -2.18
CA PRO A 261 -7.07 1.70 -1.94
C PRO A 261 -7.90 1.52 -3.22
N THR A 262 -7.27 1.57 -4.40
CA THR A 262 -7.97 1.26 -5.66
C THR A 262 -8.18 -0.24 -5.87
N ARG A 263 -7.38 -1.11 -5.24
CA ARG A 263 -7.54 -2.56 -5.33
C ARG A 263 -8.65 -3.09 -4.42
N ALA A 264 -8.97 -2.37 -3.33
CA ALA A 264 -10.11 -2.68 -2.47
C ALA A 264 -11.48 -2.46 -3.15
N ALA A 265 -11.52 -1.67 -4.25
CA ALA A 265 -12.75 -1.44 -5.02
C ALA A 265 -13.01 -2.50 -6.10
N GLN A 266 -12.09 -3.45 -6.33
CA GLN A 266 -12.24 -4.55 -7.26
C GLN A 266 -12.04 -5.89 -6.57
N THR A 267 -12.70 -6.09 -5.44
CA THR A 267 -12.98 -7.46 -4.96
C THR A 267 -13.90 -8.08 -5.99
N GLU A 268 -13.33 -8.62 -7.07
CA GLU A 268 -14.03 -9.55 -7.93
C GLU A 268 -14.68 -10.58 -7.01
N PRO A 269 -15.99 -10.84 -7.15
CA PRO A 269 -16.63 -11.86 -6.33
C PRO A 269 -15.78 -13.11 -6.46
N SER A 270 -15.37 -13.69 -5.32
CA SER A 270 -14.67 -14.97 -5.25
C SER A 270 -15.58 -16.02 -5.87
N ARG A 271 -15.53 -16.16 -7.19
CA ARG A 271 -16.22 -17.19 -7.95
C ARG A 271 -15.37 -18.44 -7.83
N SER A 272 -15.99 -19.55 -7.46
CA SER A 272 -15.35 -20.85 -7.52
C SER A 272 -14.72 -21.04 -8.91
N GLN A 273 -13.49 -21.55 -8.90
CA GLN A 273 -12.70 -21.79 -10.10
C GLN A 273 -12.56 -23.29 -10.29
N THR A 274 -12.71 -23.72 -11.53
CA THR A 274 -12.54 -25.10 -11.96
C THR A 274 -11.36 -25.18 -12.92
N GLU A 275 -10.57 -26.24 -12.80
CA GLU A 275 -9.51 -26.55 -13.74
C GLU A 275 -10.08 -27.27 -14.97
N ILE A 276 -9.78 -26.71 -16.14
CA ILE A 276 -10.15 -27.29 -17.43
C ILE A 276 -8.90 -27.55 -18.26
N TYR A 277 -8.90 -28.67 -18.98
CA TYR A 277 -7.98 -28.94 -20.07
C TYR A 277 -8.62 -28.44 -21.37
N ALA A 278 -8.06 -27.39 -21.95
CA ALA A 278 -8.58 -26.80 -23.18
C ALA A 278 -8.23 -27.68 -24.38
N THR A 279 -9.21 -28.16 -25.13
CA THR A 279 -9.00 -28.94 -26.37
C THR A 279 -8.90 -28.01 -27.58
N ARG A 280 -9.49 -26.82 -27.49
CA ARG A 280 -9.38 -25.71 -28.46
C ARG A 280 -8.87 -24.44 -27.78
N ASP A 281 -8.42 -23.50 -28.59
CA ASP A 281 -8.07 -22.16 -28.14
C ASP A 281 -9.38 -21.41 -27.86
N ILE A 282 -9.58 -20.91 -26.64
CA ILE A 282 -10.83 -20.26 -26.22
C ILE A 282 -10.56 -18.85 -25.68
N ALA A 283 -11.51 -17.94 -25.89
CA ALA A 283 -11.50 -16.60 -25.32
C ALA A 283 -12.77 -16.35 -24.50
N TYR A 284 -12.69 -15.57 -23.42
CA TYR A 284 -13.86 -15.15 -22.64
C TYR A 284 -13.64 -13.80 -21.95
N VAL A 285 -14.71 -13.10 -21.56
CA VAL A 285 -14.61 -11.86 -20.78
C VAL A 285 -14.20 -12.14 -19.33
N GLU A 286 -13.07 -11.58 -18.92
CA GLU A 286 -12.55 -11.61 -17.57
C GLU A 286 -12.83 -10.28 -16.85
N GLY A 287 -13.79 -10.33 -15.93
CA GLY A 287 -14.10 -9.22 -15.02
C GLY A 287 -14.85 -8.06 -15.66
N ILE A 288 -15.18 -7.08 -14.81
CA ILE A 288 -16.00 -5.90 -15.15
C ILE A 288 -15.29 -4.97 -16.16
N SER A 289 -13.96 -5.10 -16.30
CA SER A 289 -13.16 -4.34 -17.26
C SER A 289 -13.48 -4.67 -18.73
N GLY A 290 -14.19 -5.77 -19.00
CA GLY A 290 -14.47 -6.23 -20.36
C GLY A 290 -13.27 -6.83 -21.09
N ARG A 291 -12.15 -7.04 -20.38
CA ARG A 291 -10.94 -7.61 -20.97
C ARG A 291 -11.17 -9.06 -21.37
N ARG A 292 -10.67 -9.46 -22.54
CA ARG A 292 -10.70 -10.86 -22.98
C ARG A 292 -9.50 -11.62 -22.44
N ARG A 293 -9.75 -12.77 -21.81
CA ARG A 293 -8.73 -13.75 -21.41
C ARG A 293 -8.70 -14.87 -22.45
N LEU A 294 -7.49 -15.23 -22.87
CA LEU A 294 -7.23 -16.28 -23.85
C LEU A 294 -6.71 -17.52 -23.13
N CYS A 295 -7.24 -18.68 -23.48
CA CYS A 295 -6.85 -19.98 -22.95
C CYS A 295 -6.44 -20.86 -24.11
N GLY A 296 -5.12 -21.08 -24.26
CA GLY A 296 -4.58 -21.89 -25.33
C GLY A 296 -4.89 -23.37 -25.19
N ARG A 297 -5.10 -24.02 -26.33
CA ARG A 297 -5.36 -25.45 -26.46
C ARG A 297 -4.22 -26.28 -25.91
N ARG A 298 -4.54 -27.52 -25.56
CA ARG A 298 -3.66 -28.52 -24.96
C ARG A 298 -3.14 -28.13 -23.58
N TRP A 299 -3.56 -27.01 -23.01
CA TRP A 299 -3.07 -26.52 -21.72
C TRP A 299 -4.18 -26.58 -20.65
N VAL A 300 -3.77 -26.63 -19.38
CA VAL A 300 -4.70 -26.59 -18.24
C VAL A 300 -4.83 -25.16 -17.74
N HIS A 301 -6.06 -24.71 -17.61
CA HIS A 301 -6.39 -23.36 -17.15
C HIS A 301 -7.33 -23.43 -15.96
N GLN A 302 -7.09 -22.59 -14.95
CA GLN A 302 -8.08 -22.27 -13.93
C GLN A 302 -8.98 -21.16 -14.45
N VAL A 303 -10.27 -21.47 -14.57
CA VAL A 303 -11.31 -20.55 -15.07
C VAL A 303 -12.50 -20.56 -14.11
N PRO A 304 -13.34 -19.52 -14.11
CA PRO A 304 -14.59 -19.52 -13.34
C PRO A 304 -15.49 -20.69 -13.74
N ASP A 305 -16.26 -21.26 -12.80
CA ASP A 305 -17.12 -22.43 -13.06
C ASP A 305 -18.08 -22.24 -14.24
N LEU A 306 -18.69 -21.05 -14.37
CA LEU A 306 -19.57 -20.74 -15.51
C LEU A 306 -18.83 -20.77 -16.86
N VAL A 307 -17.57 -20.36 -16.89
CA VAL A 307 -16.72 -20.45 -18.08
C VAL A 307 -16.35 -21.91 -18.36
N ALA A 308 -16.06 -22.68 -17.30
CA ALA A 308 -15.80 -24.12 -17.42
C ALA A 308 -17.02 -24.86 -18.00
N ASP A 309 -18.21 -24.60 -17.48
CA ASP A 309 -19.46 -25.24 -17.91
C ASP A 309 -19.78 -24.92 -19.38
N VAL A 310 -19.60 -23.66 -19.80
CA VAL A 310 -19.79 -23.25 -21.21
C VAL A 310 -18.73 -23.88 -22.12
N ALA A 311 -17.45 -23.85 -21.73
CA ALA A 311 -16.37 -24.42 -22.52
C ALA A 311 -16.51 -25.95 -22.68
N VAL A 312 -16.92 -26.64 -21.62
CA VAL A 312 -17.15 -28.09 -21.62
C VAL A 312 -18.41 -28.45 -22.39
N GLY A 313 -19.50 -27.70 -22.19
CA GLY A 313 -20.76 -27.88 -22.92
C GLY A 313 -20.61 -27.66 -24.44
N ALA A 314 -19.72 -26.75 -24.84
CA ALA A 314 -19.37 -26.51 -26.24
C ALA A 314 -18.35 -27.53 -26.81
N GLY A 315 -17.79 -28.41 -25.98
CA GLY A 315 -16.78 -29.40 -26.39
C GLY A 315 -15.38 -28.79 -26.64
N PHE A 316 -15.13 -27.57 -26.17
CA PHE A 316 -13.86 -26.86 -26.33
C PHE A 316 -12.88 -27.11 -25.17
N ALA A 317 -13.36 -27.72 -24.09
CA ALA A 317 -12.54 -28.12 -22.96
C ALA A 317 -13.09 -29.37 -22.26
N LEU A 318 -12.26 -29.99 -21.43
CA LEU A 318 -12.61 -31.11 -20.55
C LEU A 318 -12.28 -30.72 -19.11
N ARG A 319 -13.13 -31.05 -18.13
CA ARG A 319 -12.78 -30.79 -16.73
C ARG A 319 -11.69 -31.75 -16.26
N THR A 320 -10.65 -31.24 -15.60
CA THR A 320 -9.53 -32.07 -15.14
C THR A 320 -9.87 -32.96 -13.95
N ASP A 321 -11.02 -32.77 -13.32
CA ASP A 321 -11.55 -33.61 -12.24
C ASP A 321 -12.29 -34.86 -12.74
N THR A 322 -12.53 -34.97 -14.05
CA THR A 322 -13.12 -36.14 -14.71
C THR A 322 -12.06 -37.14 -15.18
N GLU A 323 -12.41 -38.43 -15.30
CA GLU A 323 -11.49 -39.45 -15.83
C GLU A 323 -11.02 -39.14 -17.25
N GLU A 324 -11.92 -38.63 -18.10
CA GLU A 324 -11.62 -38.25 -19.48
C GLU A 324 -10.65 -37.08 -19.56
N GLY A 325 -10.87 -36.02 -18.77
CA GLY A 325 -9.98 -34.86 -18.71
C GLY A 325 -8.60 -35.21 -18.15
N ARG A 326 -8.53 -36.06 -17.10
CA ARG A 326 -7.25 -36.57 -16.58
C ARG A 326 -6.48 -37.35 -17.63
N ALA A 327 -7.14 -38.29 -18.32
CA ALA A 327 -6.52 -39.09 -19.36
C ALA A 327 -6.07 -38.26 -20.59
N ALA A 328 -6.80 -37.18 -20.93
CA ALA A 328 -6.38 -36.26 -21.99
C ALA A 328 -5.16 -35.44 -21.59
N PHE A 329 -5.14 -34.91 -20.36
CA PHE A 329 -4.01 -34.16 -19.82
C PHE A 329 -2.75 -35.01 -19.68
N ASP A 330 -2.85 -36.24 -19.15
CA ASP A 330 -1.70 -37.13 -18.95
C ASP A 330 -1.08 -37.56 -20.29
N ARG A 331 -1.90 -37.82 -21.32
CA ARG A 331 -1.42 -38.11 -22.68
C ARG A 331 -0.65 -36.94 -23.29
N GLU A 332 -1.16 -35.72 -23.13
CA GLU A 332 -0.51 -34.51 -23.64
C GLU A 332 0.75 -34.16 -22.84
N LYS A 333 0.75 -34.40 -21.53
CA LYS A 333 1.93 -34.24 -20.66
C LYS A 333 3.07 -35.16 -21.09
N GLU A 334 2.78 -36.42 -21.43
CA GLU A 334 3.78 -37.36 -21.94
C GLU A 334 4.25 -36.98 -23.36
N TYR A 335 3.34 -36.50 -24.23
CA TYR A 335 3.69 -35.95 -25.54
C TYR A 335 4.63 -34.75 -25.44
N ARG A 336 4.38 -33.81 -24.52
CA ARG A 336 5.26 -32.64 -24.29
C ARG A 336 6.60 -33.00 -23.68
N ARG A 337 6.65 -34.06 -22.86
CA ARG A 337 7.91 -34.56 -22.32
C ARG A 337 8.81 -35.14 -23.42
N THR A 338 8.21 -35.67 -24.48
CA THR A 338 8.92 -36.34 -25.59
C THR A 338 9.10 -35.46 -26.82
N SER A 339 8.33 -34.39 -26.96
CA SER A 339 8.34 -33.48 -28.12
C SER A 339 8.75 -32.06 -27.71
N MET A 340 9.79 -31.51 -28.35
CA MET A 340 10.29 -30.13 -28.11
C MET A 340 9.35 -29.01 -28.63
N THR A 341 8.14 -29.34 -29.05
CA THR A 341 7.15 -28.36 -29.51
C THR A 341 6.53 -27.60 -28.34
N VAL A 342 6.78 -26.30 -28.29
CA VAL A 342 6.11 -25.36 -27.39
C VAL A 342 4.65 -25.18 -27.86
N PRO A 343 3.64 -25.33 -26.98
CA PRO A 343 2.26 -25.00 -27.33
C PRO A 343 2.09 -23.47 -27.44
N SER A 344 1.69 -23.02 -28.63
CA SER A 344 1.21 -21.67 -28.99
C SER A 344 1.96 -20.47 -28.39
N ALA A 345 3.07 -20.07 -29.01
CA ALA A 345 3.54 -18.69 -28.91
C ALA A 345 2.66 -17.80 -29.80
N GLY A 346 2.00 -16.79 -29.21
CA GLY A 346 1.20 -15.79 -29.92
C GLY A 346 -0.23 -16.20 -30.23
N LEU A 347 -1.09 -16.34 -29.21
CA LEU A 347 -2.54 -16.45 -29.40
C LEU A 347 -3.15 -15.07 -29.60
N SER A 348 -3.84 -14.85 -30.71
CA SER A 348 -4.68 -13.68 -30.93
C SER A 348 -6.15 -14.01 -30.65
N LEU A 349 -6.99 -12.98 -30.53
CA LEU A 349 -8.43 -13.17 -30.37
C LEU A 349 -9.06 -13.85 -31.60
N GLU A 350 -8.51 -13.63 -32.79
CA GLU A 350 -9.00 -14.19 -34.05
C GLU A 350 -8.74 -15.72 -34.13
N ASP A 351 -7.76 -16.22 -33.38
CA ASP A 351 -7.41 -17.64 -33.31
C ASP A 351 -8.23 -18.42 -32.27
N CYS A 352 -9.08 -17.73 -31.49
CA CYS A 352 -9.80 -18.30 -30.36
C CYS A 352 -11.30 -18.43 -30.64
N GLU A 353 -11.89 -19.50 -30.14
CA GLU A 353 -13.35 -19.64 -30.04
C GLU A 353 -13.84 -18.70 -28.93
N ASP A 354 -14.61 -17.67 -29.29
CA ASP A 354 -15.12 -16.70 -28.32
C ASP A 354 -16.34 -17.25 -27.56
N LEU A 355 -16.16 -17.49 -26.26
CA LEU A 355 -17.22 -17.91 -25.33
C LEU A 355 -18.08 -16.73 -24.86
N GLY A 356 -17.74 -15.50 -25.26
CA GLY A 356 -18.47 -14.28 -24.90
C GLY A 356 -18.25 -13.90 -23.44
N ASP A 357 -19.34 -13.54 -22.77
CA ASP A 357 -19.37 -13.18 -21.35
C ASP A 357 -20.23 -14.18 -20.53
N PRO A 358 -19.75 -15.42 -20.31
CA PRO A 358 -20.46 -16.42 -19.51
C PRO A 358 -20.77 -15.95 -18.08
N CYS A 359 -20.03 -14.95 -17.63
CA CYS A 359 -20.04 -14.44 -16.28
C CYS A 359 -20.94 -13.20 -16.10
N GLY A 360 -21.52 -12.67 -17.18
CA GLY A 360 -22.46 -11.55 -17.18
C GLY A 360 -21.88 -10.21 -16.71
N PHE A 361 -20.58 -9.98 -16.90
CA PHE A 361 -19.88 -8.76 -16.49
C PHE A 361 -20.29 -7.50 -17.28
N LEU A 362 -20.66 -7.64 -18.56
CA LEU A 362 -20.92 -6.52 -19.48
C LEU A 362 -22.41 -6.20 -19.68
N GLY A 363 -23.30 -7.03 -19.16
CA GLY A 363 -24.75 -6.92 -19.39
C GLY A 363 -25.16 -7.29 -20.83
N SER A 364 -26.43 -7.63 -21.03
CA SER A 364 -26.96 -8.11 -22.32
C SER A 364 -26.90 -7.10 -23.48
N ASP A 365 -26.59 -5.83 -23.22
CA ASP A 365 -26.62 -4.74 -24.20
C ASP A 365 -25.27 -4.43 -24.85
N LYS A 366 -24.19 -5.14 -24.49
CA LYS A 366 -22.83 -4.92 -25.04
C LYS A 366 -22.23 -6.11 -25.78
N ALA A 367 -23.04 -7.14 -26.08
CA ALA A 367 -22.61 -8.32 -26.82
C ALA A 367 -22.80 -8.15 -28.34
N ALA A 368 -22.11 -7.18 -28.95
CA ALA A 368 -22.02 -7.01 -30.40
C ALA A 368 -20.57 -6.80 -30.83
#